data_AF-A0A150JUC5-F1
#
_entry.id   AF-A0A150JUC5-F1
#
_cell.length_a   1.000
_cell.length_b   1.000
_cell.length_c   1.000
_cell.angle_alpha   90.00
_cell.angle_beta   90.00
_cell.angle_gamma   90.00
#
_symmetry.space_group_name_H-M   'P 1'
#
loop_
_entity.id
_entity.type
_entity.pdbx_description
1 polymer ?
#
loop_
_entity_poly.entity_id
_entity_poly.type
_entity_poly.pdbx_seq_one_letter_code
_entity_poly.pdbx_strand_id
1 'polypeptide(L)'
;MRLYSGCHKGPEIQAGQYGACREAGNCIRPNAAGPTKAGMVFKTGPDTLKKERMLLLSALNERGELIMLTERFTRLNLQQLKTSHTFYCRDCREPLILKIGSHVTPHFSHYRHSTCATFSEPESPMHLQGKKDLFLWLRGQGLDVSLEQYFPSIRQRADLVVRKYRQLFAIEYQCSPIPFGRLMERTAGYRRLGILPVWILGGMPFRSPGKEAERVYRCSDFQLSFLRHTRHHFYLFSYAPGKRKVCLLSHMMPVSAKTFRACYAEKPLSAFSFPFTDDQFSLVSAPVPLPEWFVERRRWIGLKIQFGKAFQDPFLRHVYEAGMHPVSLPPFIGLPLLHMAACKQHPVEWQFYVWLDALFALRTNAAVSLDELLRLFTVRMEKKEIEFRKSPYVRERNAAKAMIYEYAQLLVQLGLWSKGKAGYHMNKNVFAPKNTEELEHMERHLSSALRAGVSNGKAEQ
;
A
#
# COMPACT_ATOMS: atom_id res chain seq x y z
N MET A 1 25.31 25.43 -34.00
CA MET A 1 25.86 26.77 -34.31
C MET A 1 25.37 27.73 -33.24
N ARG A 2 26.29 28.31 -32.45
CA ARG A 2 26.58 29.77 -32.34
C ARG A 2 25.38 30.61 -31.85
N LEU A 3 25.37 31.08 -30.59
CA LEU A 3 26.07 32.27 -30.02
C LEU A 3 25.49 33.58 -30.61
N TYR A 4 25.22 34.70 -29.93
CA TYR A 4 25.69 35.34 -28.67
C TYR A 4 24.51 36.15 -28.04
N SER A 5 24.57 36.87 -26.90
CA SER A 5 25.17 36.68 -25.55
C SER A 5 24.79 37.89 -24.66
N GLY A 6 24.76 37.78 -23.32
CA GLY A 6 24.53 38.94 -22.43
C GLY A 6 24.92 38.67 -20.96
N CYS A 7 25.93 39.38 -20.45
CA CYS A 7 26.54 39.14 -19.14
C CYS A 7 26.91 40.45 -18.43
N HIS A 8 26.40 40.67 -17.22
CA HIS A 8 26.90 41.64 -16.23
C HIS A 8 26.79 40.97 -14.85
N LYS A 9 27.91 40.58 -14.22
CA LYS A 9 28.77 41.39 -13.35
C LYS A 9 27.99 42.06 -12.20
N GLY A 10 28.12 41.49 -11.00
CA GLY A 10 27.90 42.21 -9.73
C GLY A 10 29.22 42.77 -9.16
N PRO A 11 29.19 43.40 -7.97
CA PRO A 11 30.38 43.77 -7.21
C PRO A 11 30.63 42.83 -6.02
N GLU A 12 31.91 42.61 -5.69
CA GLU A 12 32.40 42.01 -4.45
C GLU A 12 32.89 43.09 -3.46
N ILE A 13 33.34 42.65 -2.27
CA ILE A 13 34.15 43.41 -1.27
C ILE A 13 33.26 44.33 -0.38
N GLN A 14 33.36 44.38 0.96
CA GLN A 14 34.49 44.12 1.86
C GLN A 14 34.07 43.51 3.23
N ALA A 15 35.02 42.87 3.92
CA ALA A 15 34.87 42.44 5.33
C ALA A 15 35.45 43.50 6.31
N GLY A 16 34.89 43.58 7.51
CA GLY A 16 35.36 44.44 8.61
C GLY A 16 35.22 43.76 9.97
N GLN A 17 36.20 43.95 10.86
CA GLN A 17 36.32 43.29 12.18
C GLN A 17 35.94 44.24 13.36
N TYR A 18 36.18 43.75 14.59
CA TYR A 18 36.08 44.39 15.92
C TYR A 18 34.65 44.43 16.53
N GLY A 19 34.43 44.13 17.83
CA GLY A 19 35.29 43.59 18.91
C GLY A 19 34.44 42.69 19.84
N ALA A 20 34.97 41.68 20.55
CA ALA A 20 35.94 41.71 21.64
C ALA A 20 35.37 42.21 23.00
N CYS A 21 34.85 41.29 23.81
CA CYS A 21 34.74 41.42 25.27
C CYS A 21 35.25 40.13 25.95
N ARG A 22 36.38 40.25 26.66
CA ARG A 22 36.73 39.44 27.85
C ARG A 22 36.34 40.29 29.10
N GLU A 23 36.49 39.94 30.37
CA GLU A 23 37.02 38.83 31.19
C GLU A 23 36.28 39.00 32.56
N ALA A 24 36.08 38.05 33.49
CA ALA A 24 36.53 36.67 33.70
C ALA A 24 35.35 35.89 34.37
N GLY A 25 35.42 34.94 35.33
CA GLY A 25 36.50 34.22 36.00
C GLY A 25 36.13 33.77 37.42
N ASN A 26 36.06 32.46 37.69
CA ASN A 26 36.72 31.85 38.88
C ASN A 26 36.65 30.31 38.88
N CYS A 27 37.75 29.69 39.29
CA CYS A 27 37.95 28.23 39.33
C CYS A 27 37.83 27.70 40.75
N ILE A 28 37.13 26.58 40.97
CA ILE A 28 37.47 25.63 42.05
C ILE A 28 37.34 24.17 41.55
N ARG A 29 38.46 23.44 41.67
CA ARG A 29 38.65 21.97 41.77
C ARG A 29 39.67 21.77 42.92
N PRO A 30 39.79 20.62 43.61
CA PRO A 30 39.63 19.22 43.15
C PRO A 30 38.65 18.42 44.05
N ASN A 31 38.41 17.10 44.02
CA ASN A 31 39.17 15.86 43.72
C ASN A 31 38.12 14.72 43.42
N ALA A 32 38.38 13.44 43.08
CA ALA A 32 39.53 12.61 42.69
C ALA A 32 39.00 11.30 42.00
N ALA A 33 39.82 10.24 41.93
CA ALA A 33 39.50 8.81 41.82
C ALA A 33 38.67 8.27 40.62
N GLY A 34 39.34 7.53 39.73
CA GLY A 34 38.76 6.37 39.01
C GLY A 34 38.86 5.09 39.87
N PRO A 35 38.82 3.85 39.31
CA PRO A 35 38.90 3.44 37.89
C PRO A 35 37.58 2.74 37.44
N THR A 36 37.44 1.96 36.36
CA THR A 36 38.34 1.42 35.32
C THR A 36 37.58 1.31 33.98
N LYS A 37 38.29 1.15 32.84
CA LYS A 37 37.70 0.62 31.58
C LYS A 37 38.22 -0.78 31.29
N ALA A 38 37.36 -1.79 31.35
CA ALA A 38 37.63 -3.10 30.77
C ALA A 38 37.34 -3.04 29.26
N GLY A 39 38.38 -3.26 28.43
CA GLY A 39 38.24 -3.28 26.98
C GLY A 39 37.64 -4.60 26.48
N MET A 40 36.40 -4.57 25.98
CA MET A 40 35.86 -5.68 25.20
C MET A 40 36.40 -5.62 23.76
N VAL A 41 37.45 -6.39 23.49
CA VAL A 41 37.93 -6.64 22.13
C VAL A 41 36.92 -7.53 21.41
N PHE A 42 36.11 -6.95 20.54
CA PHE A 42 35.31 -7.71 19.60
C PHE A 42 36.24 -8.40 18.60
N LYS A 43 36.54 -9.69 18.84
CA LYS A 43 37.15 -10.55 17.83
C LYS A 43 36.17 -10.72 16.68
N THR A 44 36.39 -10.00 15.59
CA THR A 44 35.75 -10.25 14.30
C THR A 44 36.22 -11.60 13.76
N GLY A 45 35.50 -12.67 14.11
CA GLY A 45 35.62 -13.93 13.38
C GLY A 45 35.19 -13.73 11.92
N PRO A 46 35.69 -14.54 10.97
CA PRO A 46 35.29 -14.42 9.58
C PRO A 46 33.79 -14.67 9.45
N ASP A 47 33.09 -13.67 8.94
CA ASP A 47 31.65 -13.65 8.78
C ASP A 47 31.24 -14.72 7.75
N THR A 48 30.89 -15.91 8.25
CA THR A 48 30.43 -17.02 7.41
C THR A 48 28.99 -16.78 7.00
N LEU A 49 28.83 -15.84 6.06
CA LEU A 49 27.61 -15.62 5.29
C LEU A 49 27.10 -16.96 4.76
N LYS A 50 26.15 -17.55 5.48
CA LYS A 50 25.40 -18.73 5.04
C LYS A 50 24.58 -18.31 3.83
N LYS A 51 25.16 -18.46 2.64
CA LYS A 51 24.47 -18.27 1.35
C LYS A 51 23.24 -19.17 1.35
N GLU A 52 22.07 -18.59 1.58
CA GLU A 52 20.83 -19.33 1.81
C GLU A 52 20.43 -20.11 0.55
N ARG A 53 19.78 -21.26 0.73
CA ARG A 53 19.56 -22.20 -0.37
C ARG A 53 18.35 -21.78 -1.20
N MET A 54 18.58 -21.55 -2.49
CA MET A 54 17.52 -21.39 -3.49
C MET A 54 16.66 -22.65 -3.56
N LEU A 55 15.33 -22.49 -3.57
CA LEU A 55 14.36 -23.58 -3.70
C LEU A 55 13.59 -23.42 -5.02
N LEU A 56 13.40 -24.51 -5.76
CA LEU A 56 12.73 -24.52 -7.06
C LEU A 56 11.71 -25.67 -7.13
N LEU A 57 10.58 -25.46 -7.81
CA LEU A 57 9.59 -26.50 -8.12
C LEU A 57 9.88 -27.22 -9.44
N SER A 58 10.69 -26.64 -10.32
CA SER A 58 10.98 -27.20 -11.65
C SER A 58 12.48 -27.36 -11.94
N ALA A 59 12.81 -28.40 -12.70
CA ALA A 59 14.16 -28.69 -13.19
C ALA A 59 14.09 -29.43 -14.54
N LEU A 60 15.19 -29.47 -15.28
CA LEU A 60 15.35 -30.40 -16.40
C LEU A 60 16.01 -31.69 -15.90
N ASN A 61 15.65 -32.86 -16.44
CA ASN A 61 16.45 -34.08 -16.26
C ASN A 61 17.63 -34.14 -17.26
N GLU A 62 18.42 -35.21 -17.23
CA GLU A 62 19.52 -35.45 -18.17
C GLU A 62 19.11 -35.54 -19.65
N ARG A 63 17.83 -35.82 -19.93
CA ARG A 63 17.25 -35.85 -21.28
C ARG A 63 16.73 -34.48 -21.75
N GLY A 64 16.77 -33.48 -20.88
CA GLY A 64 16.20 -32.15 -21.13
C GLY A 64 14.68 -32.06 -20.91
N GLU A 65 14.05 -33.09 -20.37
CA GLU A 65 12.62 -33.14 -20.06
C GLU A 65 12.31 -32.34 -18.79
N LEU A 66 11.17 -31.65 -18.75
CA LEU A 66 10.80 -30.78 -17.63
C LEU A 66 10.13 -31.59 -16.49
N ILE A 67 10.83 -31.68 -15.36
CA ILE A 67 10.32 -32.29 -14.12
C ILE A 67 9.71 -31.20 -13.23
N MET A 68 8.47 -31.40 -12.75
CA MET A 68 7.75 -30.46 -11.88
C MET A 68 7.29 -31.14 -10.58
N LEU A 69 7.70 -30.60 -9.43
CA LEU A 69 7.38 -31.14 -8.09
C LEU A 69 5.98 -30.74 -7.57
N THR A 70 5.05 -30.42 -8.48
CA THR A 70 3.69 -29.98 -8.15
C THR A 70 2.68 -31.12 -7.99
N GLU A 71 2.97 -32.31 -8.49
CA GLU A 71 2.08 -33.46 -8.29
C GLU A 71 2.12 -34.00 -6.85
N ARG A 72 1.25 -34.97 -6.55
CA ARG A 72 1.28 -35.75 -5.30
C ARG A 72 2.27 -36.92 -5.45
N PHE A 73 3.56 -36.62 -5.52
CA PHE A 73 4.56 -37.66 -5.36
C PHE A 73 4.49 -38.25 -3.95
N THR A 74 4.47 -39.57 -3.82
CA THR A 74 4.78 -40.20 -2.53
C THR A 74 6.27 -40.03 -2.22
N ARG A 75 6.66 -40.23 -0.96
CA ARG A 75 8.08 -40.21 -0.57
C ARG A 75 8.91 -41.25 -1.33
N LEU A 76 8.32 -42.41 -1.63
CA LEU A 76 8.93 -43.46 -2.45
C LEU A 76 9.17 -42.97 -3.88
N ASN A 77 8.18 -42.35 -4.51
CA ASN A 77 8.35 -41.81 -5.87
C ASN A 77 9.43 -40.73 -5.92
N LEU A 78 9.51 -39.84 -4.93
CA LEU A 78 10.58 -38.83 -4.85
C LEU A 78 11.96 -39.45 -4.64
N GLN A 79 12.06 -40.51 -3.83
CA GLN A 79 13.32 -41.23 -3.62
C GLN A 79 13.77 -41.93 -4.91
N GLN A 80 12.86 -42.63 -5.59
CA GLN A 80 13.11 -43.25 -6.90
C GLN A 80 13.55 -42.20 -7.93
N LEU A 81 12.83 -41.08 -8.03
CA LEU A 81 13.17 -39.96 -8.93
C LEU A 81 14.57 -39.42 -8.65
N LYS A 82 14.92 -39.27 -7.36
CA LYS A 82 16.24 -38.80 -6.91
C LYS A 82 17.39 -39.76 -7.23
N THR A 83 17.14 -41.07 -7.27
CA THR A 83 18.17 -42.09 -7.58
C THR A 83 18.27 -42.42 -9.06
N SER A 84 17.23 -42.12 -9.86
CA SER A 84 17.16 -42.49 -11.29
C SER A 84 17.56 -41.39 -12.26
N HIS A 85 17.51 -40.12 -11.85
CA HIS A 85 17.73 -38.96 -12.72
C HIS A 85 18.73 -37.99 -12.11
N THR A 86 19.45 -37.25 -12.96
CA THR A 86 20.16 -36.04 -12.56
C THR A 86 19.35 -34.81 -12.95
N PHE A 87 19.45 -33.73 -12.15
CA PHE A 87 18.64 -32.53 -12.35
C PHE A 87 19.51 -31.33 -12.69
N TYR A 88 19.04 -30.49 -13.60
CA TYR A 88 19.73 -29.31 -14.08
C TYR A 88 18.82 -28.09 -14.02
N CYS A 89 19.40 -26.94 -13.71
CA CYS A 89 18.69 -25.67 -13.69
C CYS A 89 18.28 -25.25 -15.11
N ARG A 90 17.08 -24.70 -15.24
CA ARG A 90 16.51 -24.33 -16.56
C ARG A 90 17.24 -23.16 -17.21
N ASP A 91 17.81 -22.25 -16.43
CA ASP A 91 18.46 -21.02 -16.94
C ASP A 91 19.98 -21.15 -17.02
N CYS A 92 20.65 -21.55 -15.92
CA CYS A 92 22.12 -21.67 -15.90
C CYS A 92 22.65 -23.06 -16.29
N ARG A 93 21.79 -24.08 -16.45
CA ARG A 93 22.15 -25.49 -16.70
C ARG A 93 23.06 -26.13 -15.63
N GLU A 94 23.36 -25.46 -14.52
CA GLU A 94 24.11 -26.05 -13.41
C GLU A 94 23.32 -27.21 -12.75
N PRO A 95 24.01 -28.22 -12.18
CA PRO A 95 23.36 -29.32 -11.46
C PRO A 95 22.55 -28.86 -10.23
N LEU A 96 21.46 -29.57 -9.97
CA LEU A 96 20.52 -29.35 -8.88
C LEU A 96 20.38 -30.61 -7.99
N ILE A 97 20.10 -30.39 -6.70
CA ILE A 97 19.82 -31.46 -5.74
C ILE A 97 18.33 -31.51 -5.45
N LEU A 98 17.69 -32.66 -5.68
CA LEU A 98 16.33 -32.92 -5.16
C LEU A 98 16.37 -33.12 -3.64
N LYS A 99 15.69 -32.23 -2.91
CA LYS A 99 15.53 -32.26 -1.44
C LYS A 99 14.15 -32.80 -1.07
N ILE A 100 14.15 -33.80 -0.18
CA ILE A 100 12.97 -34.51 0.29
C ILE A 100 13.03 -34.46 1.82
N GLY A 101 12.14 -33.69 2.44
CA GLY A 101 12.03 -33.55 3.90
C GLY A 101 10.68 -34.03 4.41
N SER A 102 10.58 -34.39 5.69
CA SER A 102 9.31 -34.75 6.34
C SER A 102 8.40 -33.54 6.59
N HIS A 103 8.97 -32.36 6.83
CA HIS A 103 8.25 -31.12 7.17
C HIS A 103 8.49 -29.98 6.16
N VAL A 104 9.05 -30.28 4.99
CA VAL A 104 9.41 -29.27 3.97
C VAL A 104 8.89 -29.71 2.62
N THR A 105 8.17 -28.83 1.92
CA THR A 105 7.70 -29.06 0.55
C THR A 105 8.90 -29.45 -0.34
N PRO A 106 8.83 -30.58 -1.07
CA PRO A 106 9.93 -31.03 -1.93
C PRO A 106 10.33 -29.98 -2.96
N HIS A 107 11.63 -29.81 -3.15
CA HIS A 107 12.21 -28.80 -4.05
C HIS A 107 13.55 -29.26 -4.61
N PHE A 108 13.92 -28.68 -5.75
CA PHE A 108 15.30 -28.67 -6.21
C PHE A 108 16.06 -27.49 -5.58
N SER A 109 17.36 -27.66 -5.34
CA SER A 109 18.25 -26.60 -4.85
C SER A 109 19.62 -26.68 -5.51
N HIS A 110 20.20 -25.55 -5.91
CA HIS A 110 21.60 -25.48 -6.35
C HIS A 110 22.58 -25.97 -5.27
N TYR A 111 23.78 -26.37 -5.68
CA TYR A 111 24.90 -26.65 -4.78
C TYR A 111 25.43 -25.34 -4.15
N ARG A 112 26.11 -25.43 -2.99
CA ARG A 112 26.46 -24.26 -2.14
C ARG A 112 27.30 -23.17 -2.85
N HIS A 113 28.01 -23.53 -3.92
CA HIS A 113 28.93 -22.64 -4.65
C HIS A 113 28.41 -22.25 -6.04
N SER A 114 27.14 -22.51 -6.36
CA SER A 114 26.49 -22.05 -7.59
C SER A 114 26.62 -20.53 -7.78
N THR A 115 26.84 -20.14 -9.04
CA THR A 115 26.96 -18.74 -9.47
C THR A 115 25.75 -18.28 -10.29
N CYS A 116 24.63 -19.03 -10.24
CA CYS A 116 23.37 -18.70 -10.92
C CYS A 116 22.90 -17.27 -10.59
N ALA A 117 23.25 -16.31 -11.46
CA ALA A 117 23.04 -14.88 -11.25
C ALA A 117 21.57 -14.44 -11.39
N THR A 118 20.69 -15.38 -11.72
CA THR A 118 19.30 -15.13 -12.11
C THR A 118 18.36 -14.99 -10.90
N PHE A 119 18.82 -15.29 -9.67
CA PHE A 119 17.99 -15.31 -8.45
C PHE A 119 18.58 -14.54 -7.28
N SER A 120 17.82 -13.55 -6.78
CA SER A 120 18.25 -12.62 -5.73
C SER A 120 17.67 -12.88 -4.33
N GLU A 121 16.62 -13.71 -4.20
CA GLU A 121 15.98 -14.01 -2.91
C GLU A 121 15.87 -15.52 -2.68
N PRO A 122 16.20 -16.02 -1.47
CA PRO A 122 15.95 -17.40 -1.08
C PRO A 122 14.45 -17.60 -0.78
N GLU A 123 13.85 -18.60 -1.41
CA GLU A 123 12.43 -18.87 -1.23
C GLU A 123 12.14 -19.55 0.13
N SER A 124 11.03 -19.17 0.77
CA SER A 124 10.57 -19.85 1.98
C SER A 124 9.69 -21.07 1.65
N PRO A 125 9.53 -22.04 2.57
CA PRO A 125 8.56 -23.13 2.41
C PRO A 125 7.12 -22.63 2.18
N MET A 126 6.76 -21.47 2.74
CA MET A 126 5.46 -20.83 2.50
C MET A 126 5.32 -20.32 1.06
N HIS A 127 6.38 -19.73 0.51
CA HIS A 127 6.45 -19.30 -0.90
C HIS A 127 6.24 -20.50 -1.83
N LEU A 128 7.03 -21.54 -1.61
CA LEU A 128 7.04 -22.77 -2.38
C LEU A 128 5.68 -23.48 -2.37
N GLN A 129 5.04 -23.60 -1.19
CA GLN A 129 3.72 -24.18 -1.05
C GLN A 129 2.63 -23.32 -1.72
N GLY A 130 2.70 -22.00 -1.61
CA GLY A 130 1.74 -21.11 -2.27
C GLY A 130 1.83 -21.16 -3.79
N LYS A 131 3.03 -21.17 -4.37
CA LYS A 131 3.23 -21.43 -5.82
C LYS A 131 2.60 -22.76 -6.24
N LYS A 132 2.84 -23.83 -5.47
CA LYS A 132 2.28 -25.17 -5.74
C LYS A 132 0.75 -25.20 -5.70
N ASP A 133 0.14 -24.62 -4.66
CA ASP A 133 -1.33 -24.57 -4.55
C ASP A 133 -1.95 -23.71 -5.67
N LEU A 134 -1.35 -22.56 -6.02
CA LEU A 134 -1.81 -21.71 -7.13
C LEU A 134 -1.70 -22.43 -8.48
N PHE A 135 -0.59 -23.12 -8.76
CA PHE A 135 -0.41 -23.91 -9.98
C PHE A 135 -1.50 -24.97 -10.13
N LEU A 136 -1.75 -25.74 -9.07
CA LEU A 136 -2.77 -26.79 -9.06
C LEU A 136 -4.19 -26.23 -9.23
N TRP A 137 -4.50 -25.09 -8.61
CA TRP A 137 -5.80 -24.41 -8.77
C TRP A 137 -6.01 -23.86 -10.20
N LEU A 138 -4.97 -23.35 -10.86
CA LEU A 138 -5.04 -22.88 -12.24
C LEU A 138 -5.17 -24.06 -13.23
N ARG A 139 -4.38 -25.12 -13.04
CA ARG A 139 -4.48 -26.35 -13.86
C ARG A 139 -5.82 -27.05 -13.68
N GLY A 140 -6.38 -27.04 -12.47
CA GLY A 140 -7.73 -27.55 -12.18
C GLY A 140 -8.86 -26.78 -12.88
N GLN A 141 -8.61 -25.57 -13.38
CA GLN A 141 -9.53 -24.82 -14.23
C GLN A 141 -9.30 -25.07 -15.75
N GLY A 142 -8.52 -26.10 -16.11
CA GLY A 142 -8.20 -26.42 -17.50
C GLY A 142 -7.23 -25.43 -18.17
N LEU A 143 -6.50 -24.63 -17.39
CA LEU A 143 -5.60 -23.61 -17.94
C LEU A 143 -4.24 -24.19 -18.31
N ASP A 144 -3.64 -23.59 -19.34
CA ASP A 144 -2.24 -23.77 -19.69
C ASP A 144 -1.37 -22.91 -18.75
N VAL A 145 -0.52 -23.58 -17.97
CA VAL A 145 0.26 -22.98 -16.89
C VAL A 145 1.68 -23.51 -16.90
N SER A 146 2.64 -22.60 -16.96
CA SER A 146 4.07 -22.88 -16.75
C SER A 146 4.53 -22.35 -15.40
N LEU A 147 5.40 -23.10 -14.72
CA LEU A 147 6.08 -22.65 -13.50
C LEU A 147 7.42 -22.01 -13.83
N GLU A 148 7.83 -21.06 -13.01
CA GLU A 148 9.23 -20.58 -12.92
C GLU A 148 9.81 -20.17 -14.28
N GLN A 149 8.96 -19.63 -15.16
CA GLN A 149 9.34 -19.29 -16.52
C GLN A 149 10.19 -18.03 -16.54
N TYR A 150 11.40 -18.16 -17.06
CA TYR A 150 12.34 -17.06 -17.25
C TYR A 150 12.13 -16.38 -18.62
N PHE A 151 12.23 -15.06 -18.62
CA PHE A 151 12.12 -14.18 -19.77
C PHE A 151 13.44 -13.43 -19.97
N PRO A 152 14.36 -13.92 -20.82
CA PRO A 152 15.72 -13.38 -20.95
C PRO A 152 15.76 -11.89 -21.32
N SER A 153 14.84 -11.44 -22.19
CA SER A 153 14.75 -10.05 -22.67
C SER A 153 14.48 -9.01 -21.59
N ILE A 154 13.90 -9.43 -20.45
CA ILE A 154 13.65 -8.58 -19.28
C ILE A 154 14.40 -9.06 -18.03
N ARG A 155 15.17 -10.14 -18.14
CA ARG A 155 15.92 -10.79 -17.04
C ARG A 155 15.05 -11.07 -15.80
N GLN A 156 13.81 -11.50 -16.02
CA GLN A 156 12.85 -11.83 -14.95
C GLN A 156 12.36 -13.27 -15.08
N ARG A 157 12.19 -13.93 -13.94
CA ARG A 157 11.36 -15.13 -13.80
C ARG A 157 10.01 -14.76 -13.20
N ALA A 158 8.93 -15.22 -13.79
CA ALA A 158 7.61 -15.25 -13.16
C ALA A 158 7.44 -16.54 -12.36
N ASP A 159 6.72 -16.49 -11.23
CA ASP A 159 6.44 -17.70 -10.44
C ASP A 159 5.56 -18.66 -11.23
N LEU A 160 4.50 -18.12 -11.85
CA LEU A 160 3.68 -18.84 -12.81
C LEU A 160 3.39 -17.97 -14.04
N VAL A 161 3.27 -18.60 -15.20
CA VAL A 161 2.77 -17.98 -16.43
C VAL A 161 1.53 -18.73 -16.87
N VAL A 162 0.43 -18.00 -17.10
CA VAL A 162 -0.86 -18.58 -17.50
C VAL A 162 -1.25 -18.04 -18.87
N ARG A 163 -1.73 -18.92 -19.75
CA ARG A 163 -2.29 -18.53 -21.06
C ARG A 163 -3.80 -18.72 -21.06
N LYS A 164 -4.56 -17.64 -21.26
CA LYS A 164 -6.04 -17.66 -21.41
C LYS A 164 -6.48 -16.60 -22.41
N TYR A 165 -7.45 -16.90 -23.27
CA TYR A 165 -8.00 -15.95 -24.26
C TYR A 165 -6.95 -15.24 -25.14
N ARG A 166 -5.92 -15.98 -25.60
CA ARG A 166 -4.71 -15.45 -26.30
C ARG A 166 -3.86 -14.45 -25.49
N GLN A 167 -4.20 -14.16 -24.25
CA GLN A 167 -3.44 -13.32 -23.33
C GLN A 167 -2.53 -14.17 -22.43
N LEU A 168 -1.29 -13.72 -22.24
CA LEU A 168 -0.37 -14.24 -21.23
C LEU A 168 -0.48 -13.42 -19.93
N PHE A 169 -0.47 -14.11 -18.80
CA PHE A 169 -0.44 -13.51 -17.46
C PHE A 169 0.80 -14.00 -16.70
N ALA A 170 1.54 -13.10 -16.08
CA ALA A 170 2.63 -13.44 -15.15
C ALA A 170 2.12 -13.29 -13.72
N ILE A 171 1.97 -14.41 -13.01
CA ILE A 171 1.57 -14.42 -11.60
C ILE A 171 2.83 -14.41 -10.74
N GLU A 172 2.79 -13.56 -9.70
CA GLU A 172 3.87 -13.33 -8.73
C GLU A 172 3.28 -13.52 -7.33
N TYR A 173 3.84 -14.42 -6.52
CA TYR A 173 3.32 -14.79 -5.20
C TYR A 173 4.22 -14.25 -4.06
N GLN A 174 4.27 -12.93 -3.92
CA GLN A 174 5.26 -12.26 -3.08
C GLN A 174 4.99 -12.46 -1.58
N CYS A 175 5.89 -13.17 -0.89
CA CYS A 175 5.79 -13.43 0.56
C CYS A 175 6.63 -12.49 1.43
N SER A 176 7.74 -11.97 0.90
CA SER A 176 8.70 -11.07 1.55
C SER A 176 8.51 -9.61 1.07
N PRO A 177 8.78 -8.59 1.90
CA PRO A 177 8.81 -7.21 1.46
C PRO A 177 9.85 -6.95 0.36
N ILE A 178 9.40 -6.40 -0.78
CA ILE A 178 10.29 -5.91 -1.85
C ILE A 178 10.19 -4.39 -1.99
N PRO A 179 11.28 -3.69 -2.38
CA PRO A 179 11.23 -2.26 -2.68
C PRO A 179 10.20 -1.96 -3.78
N PHE A 180 9.37 -0.93 -3.61
CA PHE A 180 8.33 -0.58 -4.59
C PHE A 180 8.90 -0.33 -6.00
N GLY A 181 10.12 0.22 -6.10
CA GLY A 181 10.83 0.38 -7.37
C GLY A 181 11.08 -0.94 -8.10
N ARG A 182 11.45 -2.01 -7.36
CA ARG A 182 11.65 -3.37 -7.90
C ARG A 182 10.33 -4.00 -8.34
N LEU A 183 9.25 -3.75 -7.61
CA LEU A 183 7.89 -4.16 -7.98
C LEU A 183 7.45 -3.48 -9.29
N MET A 184 7.71 -2.17 -9.45
CA MET A 184 7.45 -1.43 -10.69
C MET A 184 8.31 -1.90 -11.86
N GLU A 185 9.62 -2.11 -11.65
CA GLU A 185 10.55 -2.63 -12.65
C GLU A 185 10.03 -3.96 -13.23
N ARG A 186 9.70 -4.92 -12.35
CA ARG A 186 9.15 -6.23 -12.73
C ARG A 186 7.81 -6.12 -13.46
N THR A 187 6.91 -5.29 -12.94
CA THR A 187 5.60 -4.99 -13.56
C THR A 187 5.74 -4.40 -14.96
N ALA A 188 6.68 -3.47 -15.15
CA ALA A 188 6.96 -2.84 -16.43
C ALA A 188 7.61 -3.82 -17.42
N GLY A 189 8.50 -4.71 -16.95
CA GLY A 189 9.08 -5.77 -17.78
C GLY A 189 8.03 -6.66 -18.42
N TYR A 190 7.09 -7.20 -17.65
CA TYR A 190 6.00 -8.02 -18.20
C TYR A 190 5.13 -7.23 -19.18
N ARG A 191 4.75 -6.00 -18.83
CA ARG A 191 3.96 -5.13 -19.72
C ARG A 191 4.65 -4.84 -21.05
N ARG A 192 5.98 -4.67 -21.09
CA ARG A 192 6.76 -4.51 -22.35
C ARG A 192 6.71 -5.74 -23.26
N LEU A 193 6.47 -6.93 -22.71
CA LEU A 193 6.30 -8.18 -23.49
C LEU A 193 4.83 -8.50 -23.81
N GLY A 194 3.89 -7.58 -23.54
CA GLY A 194 2.45 -7.83 -23.69
C GLY A 194 1.88 -8.79 -22.64
N ILE A 195 2.62 -9.08 -21.56
CA ILE A 195 2.21 -10.00 -20.49
C ILE A 195 1.56 -9.20 -19.36
N LEU A 196 0.38 -9.63 -18.89
CA LEU A 196 -0.33 -8.96 -17.79
C LEU A 196 0.18 -9.45 -16.42
N PRO A 197 0.78 -8.58 -15.59
CA PRO A 197 1.27 -8.97 -14.27
C PRO A 197 0.13 -9.08 -13.24
N VAL A 198 0.14 -10.14 -12.44
CA VAL A 198 -0.83 -10.44 -11.39
C VAL A 198 -0.09 -10.76 -10.09
N TRP A 199 0.16 -9.72 -9.30
CA TRP A 199 0.76 -9.83 -7.97
C TRP A 199 -0.27 -10.29 -6.92
N ILE A 200 0.03 -11.39 -6.24
CA ILE A 200 -0.71 -11.97 -5.12
C ILE A 200 0.15 -11.82 -3.86
N LEU A 201 -0.42 -11.25 -2.80
CA LEU A 201 0.25 -11.11 -1.51
C LEU A 201 0.28 -12.45 -0.78
N GLY A 202 1.42 -12.82 -0.19
CA GLY A 202 1.58 -14.04 0.60
C GLY A 202 1.15 -13.91 2.06
N GLY A 203 0.57 -15.00 2.60
CA GLY A 203 0.35 -15.18 4.03
C GLY A 203 -0.96 -14.58 4.59
N MET A 204 -0.98 -14.37 5.90
CA MET A 204 -2.11 -13.88 6.72
C MET A 204 -1.81 -12.44 7.21
N PRO A 205 -2.03 -11.38 6.40
CA PRO A 205 -1.36 -10.10 6.61
C PRO A 205 -2.16 -9.14 7.50
N PHE A 206 -3.42 -9.48 7.80
CA PHE A 206 -4.45 -8.57 8.33
C PHE A 206 -5.02 -9.04 9.68
N ARG A 207 -4.21 -9.64 10.57
CA ARG A 207 -4.68 -10.04 11.91
C ARG A 207 -3.96 -9.25 13.00
N SER A 208 -4.73 -8.48 13.77
CA SER A 208 -4.35 -7.97 15.08
C SER A 208 -5.13 -8.77 16.12
N PRO A 209 -4.51 -9.74 16.81
CA PRO A 209 -5.20 -10.57 17.79
C PRO A 209 -5.88 -9.73 18.87
N GLY A 210 -7.14 -10.03 19.19
CA GLY A 210 -7.88 -9.37 20.27
C GLY A 210 -8.55 -8.04 19.88
N LYS A 211 -8.58 -7.70 18.59
CA LYS A 211 -9.27 -6.50 18.05
C LYS A 211 -10.24 -6.82 16.91
N GLU A 212 -10.57 -8.09 16.69
CA GLU A 212 -11.49 -8.51 15.62
C GLU A 212 -12.86 -7.80 15.68
N ALA A 213 -13.39 -7.54 16.89
CA ALA A 213 -14.65 -6.83 17.09
C ALA A 213 -14.60 -5.35 16.64
N GLU A 214 -13.44 -4.69 16.77
CA GLU A 214 -13.27 -3.27 16.39
C GLU A 214 -13.24 -3.06 14.87
N ARG A 215 -13.03 -4.14 14.09
CA ARG A 215 -12.81 -4.10 12.63
C ARG A 215 -11.65 -3.19 12.21
N VAL A 216 -10.65 -3.03 13.09
CA VAL A 216 -9.46 -2.20 12.87
C VAL A 216 -8.26 -3.07 12.46
N TYR A 217 -7.61 -2.69 11.36
CA TYR A 217 -6.55 -3.46 10.71
C TYR A 217 -5.34 -2.58 10.42
N ARG A 218 -4.15 -3.04 10.82
CA ARG A 218 -2.88 -2.37 10.50
C ARG A 218 -2.23 -3.04 9.28
N CYS A 219 -1.80 -2.23 8.31
CA CYS A 219 -1.11 -2.70 7.11
C CYS A 219 0.27 -2.06 6.95
N SER A 220 1.25 -2.84 6.48
CA SER A 220 2.59 -2.33 6.14
C SER A 220 2.62 -1.68 4.76
N ASP A 221 3.63 -0.85 4.47
CA ASP A 221 3.79 -0.24 3.13
C ASP A 221 3.94 -1.30 2.03
N PHE A 222 4.58 -2.43 2.35
CA PHE A 222 4.65 -3.58 1.46
C PHE A 222 3.25 -4.13 1.14
N GLN A 223 2.43 -4.42 2.14
CA GLN A 223 1.06 -4.92 1.91
C GLN A 223 0.22 -3.89 1.13
N LEU A 224 0.34 -2.60 1.48
CA LEU A 224 -0.36 -1.50 0.81
C LEU A 224 0.12 -1.28 -0.63
N SER A 225 1.28 -1.80 -1.04
CA SER A 225 1.68 -1.79 -2.45
C SER A 225 0.88 -2.74 -3.34
N PHE A 226 0.08 -3.64 -2.75
CA PHE A 226 -0.83 -4.55 -3.45
C PHE A 226 -2.27 -4.00 -3.50
N LEU A 227 -2.49 -2.76 -3.04
CA LEU A 227 -3.81 -2.14 -2.99
C LEU A 227 -4.45 -2.09 -4.38
N ARG A 228 -5.67 -2.62 -4.48
CA ARG A 228 -6.51 -2.64 -5.69
C ARG A 228 -7.81 -1.89 -5.40
N HIS A 229 -8.55 -1.58 -6.45
CA HIS A 229 -9.90 -1.02 -6.32
C HIS A 229 -10.86 -1.78 -7.24
N THR A 230 -12.11 -1.87 -6.81
CA THR A 230 -13.25 -2.16 -7.69
C THR A 230 -13.77 -0.84 -8.28
N ARG A 231 -14.99 -0.81 -8.82
CA ARG A 231 -15.72 0.44 -9.10
C ARG A 231 -16.22 1.18 -7.85
N HIS A 232 -16.20 0.56 -6.67
CA HIS A 232 -16.91 1.04 -5.49
C HIS A 232 -16.05 1.20 -4.23
N HIS A 233 -14.95 0.44 -4.10
CA HIS A 233 -14.09 0.47 -2.91
C HIS A 233 -12.69 -0.04 -3.21
N PHE A 234 -11.75 0.32 -2.34
CA PHE A 234 -10.42 -0.28 -2.30
C PHE A 234 -10.38 -1.57 -1.48
N TYR A 235 -9.53 -2.51 -1.91
CA TYR A 235 -9.31 -3.79 -1.25
C TYR A 235 -7.86 -4.27 -1.35
N LEU A 236 -7.51 -5.16 -0.41
CA LEU A 236 -6.33 -6.02 -0.44
C LEU A 236 -6.78 -7.47 -0.38
N PHE A 237 -6.08 -8.36 -1.06
CA PHE A 237 -6.21 -9.80 -0.81
C PHE A 237 -4.84 -10.46 -0.73
N SER A 238 -4.78 -11.57 0.00
CA SER A 238 -3.62 -12.45 0.08
C SER A 238 -4.04 -13.90 -0.04
N TYR A 239 -3.08 -14.78 -0.33
CA TYR A 239 -3.26 -16.22 -0.23
C TYR A 239 -2.45 -16.81 0.92
N ALA A 240 -3.11 -17.61 1.76
CA ALA A 240 -2.52 -18.27 2.93
C ALA A 240 -2.46 -19.80 2.72
N PRO A 241 -1.35 -20.35 2.20
CA PRO A 241 -1.26 -21.76 1.80
C PRO A 241 -1.53 -22.72 2.96
N GLY A 242 -1.03 -22.43 4.17
CA GLY A 242 -1.27 -23.26 5.37
C GLY A 242 -2.75 -23.40 5.77
N LYS A 243 -3.64 -22.52 5.27
CA LYS A 243 -5.10 -22.62 5.45
C LYS A 243 -5.86 -22.85 4.14
N ARG A 244 -5.15 -22.86 2.99
CA ARG A 244 -5.70 -22.88 1.62
C ARG A 244 -6.81 -21.85 1.36
N LYS A 245 -6.68 -20.69 1.98
CA LYS A 245 -7.68 -19.60 1.95
C LYS A 245 -7.11 -18.34 1.33
N VAL A 246 -7.94 -17.65 0.57
CA VAL A 246 -7.76 -16.24 0.22
C VAL A 246 -8.31 -15.41 1.37
N CYS A 247 -7.50 -14.50 1.90
CA CYS A 247 -7.90 -13.52 2.89
C CYS A 247 -8.16 -12.19 2.19
N LEU A 248 -9.34 -11.61 2.39
CA LEU A 248 -9.79 -10.40 1.74
C LEU A 248 -10.02 -9.32 2.80
N LEU A 249 -9.46 -8.13 2.56
CA LEU A 249 -9.69 -6.92 3.33
C LEU A 249 -10.27 -5.87 2.38
N SER A 250 -11.53 -5.48 2.59
CA SER A 250 -12.31 -4.60 1.70
C SER A 250 -12.86 -3.39 2.47
N HIS A 251 -13.49 -2.44 1.77
CA HIS A 251 -14.13 -1.27 2.38
C HIS A 251 -13.14 -0.50 3.29
N MET A 252 -11.90 -0.36 2.83
CA MET A 252 -10.78 0.11 3.65
C MET A 252 -10.85 1.62 3.91
N MET A 253 -11.25 2.01 5.11
CA MET A 253 -11.35 3.40 5.57
C MET A 253 -10.14 3.77 6.45
N PRO A 254 -9.15 4.53 5.96
CA PRO A 254 -7.97 4.91 6.74
C PRO A 254 -8.34 5.75 7.98
N VAL A 255 -7.94 5.26 9.15
CA VAL A 255 -7.89 6.02 10.42
C VAL A 255 -6.47 6.53 10.71
N SER A 256 -5.47 6.02 9.97
CA SER A 256 -4.12 6.60 9.89
C SER A 256 -3.45 6.22 8.57
N ALA A 257 -2.21 6.67 8.36
CA ALA A 257 -1.41 6.28 7.20
C ALA A 257 -1.28 4.74 7.02
N LYS A 258 -1.34 3.96 8.11
CA LYS A 258 -1.12 2.50 8.13
C LYS A 258 -2.22 1.69 8.83
N THR A 259 -3.31 2.33 9.25
CA THR A 259 -4.40 1.67 9.99
C THR A 259 -5.74 2.00 9.35
N PHE A 260 -6.62 1.01 9.20
CA PHE A 260 -7.90 1.11 8.51
C PHE A 260 -9.01 0.48 9.35
N ARG A 261 -10.20 1.07 9.35
CA ARG A 261 -11.43 0.29 9.55
C ARG A 261 -11.76 -0.42 8.24
N ALA A 262 -12.10 -1.70 8.27
CA ALA A 262 -12.32 -2.49 7.05
C ALA A 262 -13.19 -3.73 7.31
N CYS A 263 -13.66 -4.36 6.23
CA CYS A 263 -14.35 -5.66 6.29
C CYS A 263 -13.40 -6.79 5.89
N TYR A 264 -13.24 -7.77 6.78
CA TYR A 264 -12.40 -8.96 6.56
C TYR A 264 -13.24 -10.19 6.24
N ALA A 265 -12.81 -10.99 5.26
CA ALA A 265 -13.37 -12.31 4.97
C ALA A 265 -12.28 -13.32 4.59
N GLU A 266 -12.56 -14.60 4.81
CA GLU A 266 -11.77 -15.72 4.29
C GLU A 266 -12.64 -16.54 3.34
N LYS A 267 -12.18 -16.75 2.09
CA LYS A 267 -12.82 -17.63 1.10
C LYS A 267 -11.82 -18.74 0.72
N PRO A 268 -12.22 -19.99 0.46
CA PRO A 268 -11.31 -21.01 -0.07
C PRO A 268 -10.84 -20.59 -1.48
N LEU A 269 -9.64 -21.01 -1.90
CA LEU A 269 -9.13 -20.66 -3.24
C LEU A 269 -10.04 -21.17 -4.38
N SER A 270 -10.74 -22.29 -4.15
CA SER A 270 -11.74 -22.85 -5.08
C SER A 270 -12.99 -21.97 -5.28
N ALA A 271 -13.23 -20.96 -4.44
CA ALA A 271 -14.31 -19.99 -4.65
C ALA A 271 -13.97 -18.89 -5.67
N PHE A 272 -12.78 -18.93 -6.28
CA PHE A 272 -12.31 -17.98 -7.28
C PHE A 272 -12.04 -18.65 -8.62
N SER A 273 -12.19 -17.87 -9.68
CA SER A 273 -11.82 -18.23 -11.05
C SER A 273 -10.76 -17.29 -11.61
N PHE A 274 -9.95 -17.77 -12.55
CA PHE A 274 -8.89 -17.00 -13.20
C PHE A 274 -9.26 -16.61 -14.65
N PRO A 275 -8.98 -15.37 -15.12
CA PRO A 275 -8.44 -14.24 -14.35
C PRO A 275 -9.42 -13.76 -13.29
N PHE A 276 -8.88 -13.23 -12.18
CA PHE A 276 -9.72 -12.64 -11.14
C PHE A 276 -10.49 -11.42 -11.67
N THR A 277 -11.74 -11.28 -11.25
CA THR A 277 -12.62 -10.14 -11.56
C THR A 277 -13.04 -9.42 -10.27
N ASP A 278 -13.40 -8.15 -10.39
CA ASP A 278 -13.77 -7.29 -9.25
C ASP A 278 -14.89 -7.90 -8.39
N ASP A 279 -15.90 -8.52 -9.02
CA ASP A 279 -17.06 -9.11 -8.35
C ASP A 279 -16.68 -10.24 -7.38
N GLN A 280 -15.59 -10.96 -7.65
CA GLN A 280 -15.10 -12.03 -6.76
C GLN A 280 -14.58 -11.47 -5.42
N PHE A 281 -14.16 -10.21 -5.41
CA PHE A 281 -13.67 -9.47 -4.24
C PHE A 281 -14.70 -8.49 -3.66
N SER A 282 -15.87 -8.36 -4.27
CA SER A 282 -16.98 -7.65 -3.65
C SER A 282 -17.46 -8.38 -2.40
N LEU A 283 -17.67 -7.61 -1.32
CA LEU A 283 -18.28 -8.06 -0.07
C LEU A 283 -19.47 -7.16 0.24
N VAL A 284 -20.54 -7.75 0.77
CA VAL A 284 -21.63 -6.95 1.36
C VAL A 284 -21.10 -6.36 2.67
N SER A 285 -21.10 -5.04 2.79
CA SER A 285 -20.67 -4.32 3.99
C SER A 285 -21.81 -3.48 4.53
N ALA A 286 -22.00 -3.52 5.86
CA ALA A 286 -22.76 -2.47 6.53
C ALA A 286 -21.93 -1.17 6.54
N PRO A 287 -22.53 0.02 6.37
CA PRO A 287 -21.86 1.29 6.57
C PRO A 287 -21.24 1.38 7.98
N VAL A 288 -20.12 2.09 8.12
CA VAL A 288 -19.56 2.38 9.45
C VAL A 288 -20.55 3.29 10.20
N PRO A 289 -20.94 2.97 11.45
CA PRO A 289 -21.78 3.84 12.25
C PRO A 289 -21.10 5.19 12.48
N LEU A 290 -21.72 6.27 12.00
CA LEU A 290 -21.17 7.62 12.09
C LEU A 290 -20.85 8.06 13.54
N PRO A 291 -21.65 7.73 14.58
CA PRO A 291 -21.28 8.04 15.96
C PRO A 291 -19.93 7.44 16.40
N GLU A 292 -19.63 6.18 16.02
CA GLU A 292 -18.32 5.58 16.28
C GLU A 292 -17.21 6.30 15.49
N TRP A 293 -17.50 6.67 14.24
CA TRP A 293 -16.54 7.38 13.40
C TRP A 293 -16.21 8.78 13.95
N PHE A 294 -17.18 9.50 14.50
CA PHE A 294 -16.94 10.81 15.11
C PHE A 294 -16.06 10.72 16.37
N VAL A 295 -16.12 9.62 17.13
CA VAL A 295 -15.19 9.35 18.23
C VAL A 295 -13.75 9.17 17.70
N GLU A 296 -13.55 8.35 16.67
CA GLU A 296 -12.22 8.18 16.04
C GLU A 296 -11.72 9.48 15.38
N ARG A 297 -12.60 10.28 14.77
CA ARG A 297 -12.30 11.61 14.23
C ARG A 297 -11.78 12.55 15.33
N ARG A 298 -12.50 12.67 16.45
CA ARG A 298 -12.06 13.48 17.61
C ARG A 298 -10.73 13.02 18.16
N ARG A 299 -10.56 11.70 18.33
CA ARG A 299 -9.31 11.08 18.77
C ARG A 299 -8.14 11.44 17.85
N TRP A 300 -8.33 11.33 16.52
CA TRP A 300 -7.30 11.70 15.56
C TRP A 300 -6.95 13.19 15.63
N ILE A 301 -7.94 14.08 15.74
CA ILE A 301 -7.72 15.53 15.89
C ILE A 301 -6.91 15.83 17.16
N GLY A 302 -7.26 15.23 18.29
CA GLY A 302 -6.52 15.40 19.56
C GLY A 302 -5.05 14.97 19.44
N LEU A 303 -4.80 13.80 18.85
CA LEU A 303 -3.44 13.30 18.58
C LEU A 303 -2.68 14.22 17.61
N LYS A 304 -3.35 14.74 16.57
CA LYS A 304 -2.76 15.66 15.59
C LYS A 304 -2.35 16.97 16.24
N ILE A 305 -3.15 17.54 17.15
CA ILE A 305 -2.79 18.73 17.93
C ILE A 305 -1.60 18.42 18.85
N GLN A 306 -1.67 17.33 19.62
CA GLN A 306 -0.65 16.97 20.61
C GLN A 306 0.74 16.73 20.00
N PHE A 307 0.81 16.05 18.85
CA PHE A 307 2.07 15.62 18.24
C PHE A 307 2.46 16.41 16.98
N GLY A 308 1.57 17.22 16.42
CA GLY A 308 1.75 17.90 15.13
C GLY A 308 2.59 19.19 15.15
N LYS A 309 3.22 19.56 16.26
CA LYS A 309 4.13 20.74 16.33
C LYS A 309 3.55 22.06 15.77
N ALA A 310 2.22 22.27 15.92
CA ALA A 310 1.51 23.46 15.46
C ALA A 310 1.85 23.88 14.01
N PHE A 311 2.34 25.11 13.80
CA PHE A 311 2.62 25.67 12.47
C PHE A 311 3.67 24.93 11.63
N GLN A 312 4.41 23.97 12.18
CA GLN A 312 5.32 23.12 11.40
C GLN A 312 4.57 22.02 10.62
N ASP A 313 3.35 21.65 11.04
CA ASP A 313 2.51 20.73 10.29
C ASP A 313 1.65 21.49 9.26
N PRO A 314 1.69 21.12 7.97
CA PRO A 314 0.96 21.85 6.93
C PRO A 314 -0.55 21.95 7.20
N PHE A 315 -1.18 20.89 7.72
CA PHE A 315 -2.62 20.89 7.98
C PHE A 315 -2.97 21.83 9.13
N LEU A 316 -2.25 21.75 10.26
CA LEU A 316 -2.49 22.65 11.39
C LEU A 316 -2.29 24.11 10.99
N ARG A 317 -1.22 24.42 10.24
CA ARG A 317 -0.99 25.76 9.69
C ARG A 317 -2.17 26.25 8.84
N HIS A 318 -2.63 25.48 7.84
CA HIS A 318 -3.76 25.89 6.98
C HIS A 318 -5.08 26.06 7.77
N VAL A 319 -5.28 25.31 8.86
CA VAL A 319 -6.44 25.50 9.76
C VAL A 319 -6.35 26.83 10.51
N TYR A 320 -5.19 27.17 11.08
CA TYR A 320 -4.98 28.43 11.80
C TYR A 320 -4.98 29.66 10.88
N GLU A 321 -4.35 29.58 9.70
CA GLU A 321 -4.35 30.64 8.69
C GLU A 321 -5.76 30.95 8.15
N ALA A 322 -6.65 29.96 8.16
CA ALA A 322 -8.07 30.12 7.84
C ALA A 322 -8.93 30.57 9.04
N GLY A 323 -8.31 30.93 10.18
CA GLY A 323 -9.00 31.47 11.36
C GLY A 323 -9.79 30.45 12.18
N MET A 324 -9.53 29.15 12.02
CA MET A 324 -10.22 28.08 12.74
C MET A 324 -9.31 27.37 13.76
N HIS A 325 -9.94 26.66 14.69
CA HIS A 325 -9.26 25.71 15.57
C HIS A 325 -9.60 24.27 15.13
N PRO A 326 -8.65 23.30 15.13
CA PRO A 326 -8.92 21.95 14.61
C PRO A 326 -10.06 21.19 15.31
N VAL A 327 -10.29 21.46 16.60
CA VAL A 327 -11.40 20.87 17.38
C VAL A 327 -12.76 21.42 16.92
N SER A 328 -12.80 22.66 16.44
CA SER A 328 -13.99 23.36 15.94
C SER A 328 -14.22 23.16 14.44
N LEU A 329 -13.53 22.21 13.79
CA LEU A 329 -13.79 21.89 12.39
C LEU A 329 -15.18 21.27 12.24
N PRO A 330 -16.01 21.74 11.29
CA PRO A 330 -17.34 21.17 11.04
C PRO A 330 -17.30 19.65 10.84
N PRO A 331 -18.32 18.90 11.30
CA PRO A 331 -18.28 17.44 11.27
C PRO A 331 -18.45 16.82 9.87
N PHE A 332 -18.84 17.61 8.86
CA PHE A 332 -18.76 17.19 7.47
C PHE A 332 -17.31 17.11 6.95
N ILE A 333 -16.36 17.73 7.63
CA ILE A 333 -14.92 17.58 7.38
C ILE A 333 -14.39 16.40 8.18
N GLY A 334 -13.92 15.38 7.48
CA GLY A 334 -13.43 14.13 8.05
C GLY A 334 -14.44 12.98 8.04
N LEU A 335 -15.40 12.97 7.12
CA LEU A 335 -16.36 11.88 6.94
C LEU A 335 -15.72 10.62 6.30
N PRO A 336 -16.22 9.41 6.60
CA PRO A 336 -15.67 8.16 6.08
C PRO A 336 -16.16 7.88 4.66
N LEU A 337 -15.23 7.65 3.73
CA LEU A 337 -15.49 7.38 2.31
C LEU A 337 -14.81 6.09 1.83
N LEU A 338 -15.34 5.46 0.79
CA LEU A 338 -14.84 4.17 0.27
C LEU A 338 -13.67 4.32 -0.71
N HIS A 339 -13.55 5.45 -1.40
CA HIS A 339 -12.46 5.70 -2.36
C HIS A 339 -11.20 6.31 -1.71
N MET A 340 -11.18 6.56 -0.40
CA MET A 340 -10.07 7.27 0.25
C MET A 340 -8.88 6.39 0.66
N ALA A 341 -8.96 5.06 0.52
CA ALA A 341 -7.89 4.14 0.97
C ALA A 341 -6.55 4.29 0.24
N ALA A 342 -6.51 5.00 -0.89
CA ALA A 342 -5.26 5.31 -1.57
C ALA A 342 -4.54 6.56 -1.01
N CYS A 343 -5.23 7.49 -0.36
CA CYS A 343 -4.64 8.71 0.21
C CYS A 343 -4.04 8.45 1.60
N LYS A 344 -2.77 8.80 1.82
CA LYS A 344 -2.07 8.57 3.10
C LYS A 344 -2.66 9.40 4.24
N GLN A 345 -3.00 10.65 3.94
CA GLN A 345 -3.55 11.64 4.87
C GLN A 345 -4.92 11.20 5.40
N HIS A 346 -5.20 11.59 6.64
CA HIS A 346 -6.48 11.31 7.29
C HIS A 346 -7.62 12.07 6.60
N PRO A 347 -8.87 11.57 6.63
CA PRO A 347 -10.00 12.24 6.00
C PRO A 347 -10.20 13.70 6.43
N VAL A 348 -9.91 14.02 7.69
CA VAL A 348 -9.95 15.41 8.19
C VAL A 348 -9.01 16.32 7.40
N GLU A 349 -7.80 15.86 7.04
CA GLU A 349 -6.79 16.69 6.37
C GLU A 349 -7.20 17.00 4.93
N TRP A 350 -7.46 15.95 4.13
CA TRP A 350 -7.69 16.14 2.71
C TRP A 350 -9.08 16.73 2.41
N GLN A 351 -10.11 16.42 3.22
CA GLN A 351 -11.43 17.04 3.07
C GLN A 351 -11.43 18.50 3.50
N PHE A 352 -10.59 18.87 4.49
CA PHE A 352 -10.37 20.27 4.85
C PHE A 352 -9.76 21.04 3.68
N TYR A 353 -8.71 20.50 3.04
CA TYR A 353 -8.12 21.13 1.86
C TYR A 353 -9.11 21.28 0.71
N VAL A 354 -9.88 20.23 0.37
CA VAL A 354 -10.91 20.32 -0.69
C VAL A 354 -11.96 21.38 -0.38
N TRP A 355 -12.41 21.48 0.87
CA TRP A 355 -13.39 22.47 1.30
C TRP A 355 -12.82 23.90 1.30
N LEU A 356 -11.60 24.10 1.79
CA LEU A 356 -10.90 25.39 1.82
C LEU A 356 -10.60 25.90 0.40
N ASP A 357 -10.11 25.01 -0.48
CA ASP A 357 -9.78 25.34 -1.86
C ASP A 357 -11.06 25.64 -2.68
N ALA A 358 -12.16 24.91 -2.43
CA ALA A 358 -13.48 25.22 -2.99
C ALA A 358 -14.01 26.59 -2.51
N LEU A 359 -13.89 26.88 -1.21
CA LEU A 359 -14.27 28.16 -0.61
C LEU A 359 -13.55 29.34 -1.27
N PHE A 360 -12.24 29.20 -1.52
CA PHE A 360 -11.44 30.21 -2.19
C PHE A 360 -11.88 30.40 -3.65
N ALA A 361 -12.05 29.31 -4.40
CA ALA A 361 -12.50 29.34 -5.79
C ALA A 361 -13.89 29.98 -5.95
N LEU A 362 -14.78 29.82 -4.97
CA LEU A 362 -16.13 30.41 -4.94
C LEU A 362 -16.16 31.89 -4.53
N ARG A 363 -15.03 32.52 -4.22
CA ARG A 363 -14.94 33.99 -4.06
C ARG A 363 -14.91 34.73 -5.39
N THR A 364 -14.36 34.10 -6.43
CA THR A 364 -14.23 34.66 -7.78
C THR A 364 -15.17 34.01 -8.79
N ASN A 365 -15.61 32.76 -8.55
CA ASN A 365 -16.50 32.03 -9.43
C ASN A 365 -17.87 31.77 -8.78
N ALA A 366 -18.93 31.72 -9.58
CA ALA A 366 -20.27 31.37 -9.10
C ALA A 366 -20.42 29.88 -8.72
N ALA A 367 -19.58 29.00 -9.29
CA ALA A 367 -19.55 27.56 -9.09
C ALA A 367 -18.11 27.03 -9.18
N VAL A 368 -17.84 25.84 -8.63
CA VAL A 368 -16.57 25.12 -8.77
C VAL A 368 -16.76 23.76 -9.43
N SER A 369 -16.03 23.46 -10.51
CA SER A 369 -16.16 22.20 -11.23
C SER A 369 -15.35 21.08 -10.57
N LEU A 370 -15.69 19.81 -10.86
CA LEU A 370 -14.92 18.66 -10.36
C LEU A 370 -13.46 18.67 -10.84
N ASP A 371 -13.22 19.11 -12.09
CA ASP A 371 -11.88 19.16 -12.65
C ASP A 371 -11.07 20.34 -12.08
N GLU A 372 -11.71 21.43 -11.67
CA GLU A 372 -11.05 22.51 -10.92
C GLU A 372 -10.67 22.07 -9.50
N LEU A 373 -11.56 21.36 -8.79
CA LEU A 373 -11.21 20.75 -7.49
C LEU A 373 -10.05 19.76 -7.63
N LEU A 374 -10.03 18.94 -8.69
CA LEU A 374 -8.93 18.03 -8.97
C LEU A 374 -7.62 18.78 -9.30
N ARG A 375 -7.68 19.92 -10.00
CA ARG A 375 -6.52 20.77 -10.28
C ARG A 375 -5.92 21.33 -8.99
N LEU A 376 -6.76 21.90 -8.12
CA LEU A 376 -6.35 22.44 -6.81
C LEU A 376 -5.75 21.32 -5.93
N PHE A 377 -6.40 20.15 -5.87
CA PHE A 377 -5.90 18.98 -5.16
C PHE A 377 -4.56 18.46 -5.73
N THR A 378 -4.32 18.58 -7.04
CA THR A 378 -3.03 18.22 -7.65
C THR A 378 -1.90 19.15 -7.17
N VAL A 379 -2.17 20.46 -7.01
CA VAL A 379 -1.19 21.40 -6.40
C VAL A 379 -0.85 21.00 -4.96
N ARG A 380 -1.82 20.50 -4.18
CA ARG A 380 -1.59 19.94 -2.83
C ARG A 380 -0.70 18.69 -2.87
N MET A 381 -0.81 17.85 -3.91
CA MET A 381 0.05 16.68 -4.12
C MET A 381 1.48 17.05 -4.53
N GLU A 382 1.65 18.08 -5.36
CA GLU A 382 2.95 18.62 -5.75
C GLU A 382 3.70 19.17 -4.54
N LYS A 383 3.01 19.93 -3.69
CA LYS A 383 3.52 20.48 -2.40
C LYS A 383 3.78 19.42 -1.30
N LYS A 384 3.47 18.14 -1.54
CA LYS A 384 3.54 17.05 -0.54
C LYS A 384 2.64 17.22 0.68
N GLU A 385 1.64 18.10 0.59
CA GLU A 385 0.57 18.22 1.59
C GLU A 385 -0.39 17.03 1.52
N ILE A 386 -0.49 16.40 0.34
CA ILE A 386 -1.22 15.16 0.08
C ILE A 386 -0.29 14.15 -0.62
N GLU A 387 -0.35 12.89 -0.20
CA GLU A 387 0.42 11.79 -0.79
C GLU A 387 -0.46 10.55 -0.98
N PHE A 388 -0.18 9.80 -2.04
CA PHE A 388 -0.85 8.52 -2.31
C PHE A 388 0.03 7.32 -1.91
N ARG A 389 -0.63 6.22 -1.58
CA ARG A 389 -0.03 4.89 -1.39
C ARG A 389 0.27 4.32 -2.77
N LYS A 390 1.54 3.97 -3.01
CA LYS A 390 2.02 3.53 -4.32
C LYS A 390 1.60 2.09 -4.62
N SER A 391 0.95 1.84 -5.76
CA SER A 391 0.50 0.51 -6.22
C SER A 391 0.57 0.40 -7.75
N PRO A 392 0.89 -0.77 -8.35
CA PRO A 392 0.84 -0.96 -9.81
C PRO A 392 -0.57 -0.92 -10.40
N TYR A 393 -1.60 -0.98 -9.54
CA TYR A 393 -3.02 -1.04 -9.89
C TYR A 393 -3.76 0.28 -9.71
N VAL A 394 -3.18 1.24 -8.97
CA VAL A 394 -3.84 2.51 -8.61
C VAL A 394 -3.15 3.66 -9.33
N ARG A 395 -3.90 4.38 -10.17
CA ARG A 395 -3.45 5.66 -10.74
C ARG A 395 -3.86 6.78 -9.80
N GLU A 396 -2.89 7.49 -9.25
CA GLU A 396 -3.11 8.52 -8.21
C GLU A 396 -4.15 9.57 -8.63
N ARG A 397 -4.06 10.11 -9.85
CA ARG A 397 -5.04 11.08 -10.40
C ARG A 397 -6.47 10.52 -10.48
N ASN A 398 -6.64 9.23 -10.79
CA ASN A 398 -7.96 8.60 -10.85
C ASN A 398 -8.53 8.39 -9.44
N ALA A 399 -7.69 7.96 -8.50
CA ALA A 399 -8.07 7.82 -7.09
C ALA A 399 -8.46 9.18 -6.48
N ALA A 400 -7.66 10.23 -6.73
CA ALA A 400 -8.00 11.61 -6.33
C ALA A 400 -9.34 12.07 -6.92
N LYS A 401 -9.58 11.86 -8.23
CA LYS A 401 -10.86 12.24 -8.86
C LYS A 401 -12.04 11.49 -8.23
N ALA A 402 -11.89 10.19 -7.92
CA ALA A 402 -12.93 9.40 -7.27
C ALA A 402 -13.20 9.88 -5.83
N MET A 403 -12.17 10.16 -5.03
CA MET A 403 -12.30 10.69 -3.67
C MET A 403 -13.03 12.03 -3.62
N ILE A 404 -12.61 12.98 -4.46
CA ILE A 404 -13.20 14.33 -4.52
C ILE A 404 -14.65 14.23 -5.02
N TYR A 405 -14.93 13.36 -5.99
CA TYR A 405 -16.28 13.14 -6.48
C TYR A 405 -17.20 12.55 -5.40
N GLU A 406 -16.77 11.48 -4.71
CA GLU A 406 -17.54 10.85 -3.63
C GLU A 406 -17.84 11.86 -2.51
N TYR A 407 -16.84 12.66 -2.11
CA TYR A 407 -17.03 13.72 -1.11
C TYR A 407 -18.01 14.80 -1.59
N ALA A 408 -17.87 15.29 -2.82
CA ALA A 408 -18.77 16.29 -3.38
C ALA A 408 -20.22 15.77 -3.51
N GLN A 409 -20.43 14.50 -3.89
CA GLN A 409 -21.77 13.90 -3.89
C GLN A 409 -22.34 13.80 -2.46
N LEU A 410 -21.51 13.42 -1.48
CA LEU A 410 -21.93 13.36 -0.07
C LEU A 410 -22.33 14.74 0.47
N LEU A 411 -21.58 15.79 0.15
CA LEU A 411 -21.93 17.17 0.53
C LEU A 411 -23.21 17.66 -0.14
N VAL A 412 -23.50 17.22 -1.38
CA VAL A 412 -24.78 17.51 -2.06
C VAL A 412 -25.94 16.75 -1.41
N GLN A 413 -25.76 15.46 -1.09
CA GLN A 413 -26.76 14.65 -0.38
C GLN A 413 -27.10 15.24 1.01
N LEU A 414 -26.13 15.87 1.66
CA LEU A 414 -26.28 16.53 2.96
C LEU A 414 -26.87 17.95 2.87
N GLY A 415 -27.18 18.48 1.68
CA GLY A 415 -27.68 19.85 1.48
C GLY A 415 -26.65 20.95 1.77
N LEU A 416 -25.38 20.58 1.96
CA LEU A 416 -24.27 21.50 2.21
C LEU A 416 -23.77 22.12 0.90
N TRP A 417 -23.77 21.34 -0.18
CA TRP A 417 -23.50 21.76 -1.55
C TRP A 417 -24.75 21.56 -2.43
N SER A 418 -24.79 22.20 -3.59
CA SER A 418 -25.75 21.89 -4.66
C SER A 418 -25.02 21.73 -6.00
N LYS A 419 -25.63 21.02 -6.96
CA LYS A 419 -25.02 20.71 -8.27
C LYS A 419 -25.78 21.43 -9.38
N GLY A 420 -25.17 22.45 -9.96
CA GLY A 420 -25.69 23.18 -11.12
C GLY A 420 -25.01 22.75 -12.43
N LYS A 421 -25.40 23.38 -13.55
CA LYS A 421 -24.81 23.11 -14.87
C LYS A 421 -23.31 23.41 -14.94
N ALA A 422 -22.84 24.43 -14.21
CA ALA A 422 -21.45 24.89 -14.23
C ALA A 422 -20.54 24.16 -13.20
N GLY A 423 -21.11 23.36 -12.29
CA GLY A 423 -20.37 22.70 -11.21
C GLY A 423 -21.13 22.70 -9.89
N TYR A 424 -20.38 22.66 -8.79
CA TYR A 424 -20.92 22.70 -7.43
C TYR A 424 -21.01 24.13 -6.91
N HIS A 425 -22.06 24.41 -6.15
CA HIS A 425 -22.21 25.61 -5.34
C HIS A 425 -22.19 25.22 -3.86
N MET A 426 -21.61 26.05 -2.99
CA MET A 426 -21.63 25.81 -1.54
C MET A 426 -22.72 26.65 -0.87
N ASN A 427 -23.49 26.04 0.03
CA ASN A 427 -24.41 26.75 0.90
C ASN A 427 -23.62 27.65 1.88
N LYS A 428 -23.83 28.96 1.79
CA LYS A 428 -23.08 29.95 2.58
C LYS A 428 -23.48 30.00 4.06
N ASN A 429 -24.59 29.35 4.44
CA ASN A 429 -25.11 29.31 5.81
C ASN A 429 -24.45 28.20 6.66
N VAL A 430 -23.40 27.56 6.16
CA VAL A 430 -22.68 26.47 6.81
C VAL A 430 -21.48 27.03 7.55
N PHE A 431 -21.62 27.22 8.86
CA PHE A 431 -20.60 27.81 9.73
C PHE A 431 -19.79 26.76 10.51
N ALA A 432 -18.67 27.19 11.09
CA ALA A 432 -17.94 26.40 12.07
C ALA A 432 -18.70 26.39 13.41
N PRO A 433 -18.80 25.24 14.11
CA PRO A 433 -19.41 25.17 15.44
C PRO A 433 -18.65 26.05 16.43
N LYS A 434 -19.40 26.86 17.19
CA LYS A 434 -18.89 27.81 18.19
C LYS A 434 -18.45 27.12 19.47
N ASN A 435 -19.08 25.99 19.81
CA ASN A 435 -18.80 25.20 21.01
C ASN A 435 -19.01 23.70 20.75
N THR A 436 -18.70 22.87 21.76
CA THR A 436 -18.81 21.41 21.69
C THR A 436 -20.26 20.94 21.49
N GLU A 437 -21.24 21.61 22.11
CA GLU A 437 -22.66 21.25 22.03
C GLU A 437 -23.20 21.42 20.60
N GLU A 438 -22.82 22.50 19.92
CA GLU A 438 -23.16 22.76 18.52
C GLU A 438 -22.51 21.72 17.60
N LEU A 439 -21.24 21.36 17.83
CA LEU A 439 -20.57 20.28 17.11
C LEU A 439 -21.32 18.94 17.27
N GLU A 440 -21.68 18.55 18.50
CA GLU A 440 -22.43 17.32 18.79
C GLU A 440 -23.86 17.35 18.23
N HIS A 441 -24.50 18.51 18.17
CA HIS A 441 -25.77 18.69 17.48
C HIS A 441 -25.62 18.49 15.96
N MET A 442 -24.62 19.09 15.33
CA MET A 442 -24.31 18.90 13.91
C MET A 442 -23.99 17.43 13.59
N GLU A 443 -23.22 16.74 14.43
CA GLU A 443 -22.91 15.30 14.27
C GLU A 443 -24.16 14.41 14.34
N ARG A 444 -25.07 14.69 15.28
CA ARG A 444 -26.37 14.01 15.37
C ARG A 444 -27.23 14.26 14.13
N HIS A 445 -27.26 15.50 13.63
CA HIS A 445 -28.01 15.86 12.43
C HIS A 445 -27.47 15.14 11.19
N LEU A 446 -26.15 15.17 10.94
CA LEU A 446 -25.49 14.42 9.85
C LEU A 446 -25.78 12.92 9.94
N SER A 447 -25.71 12.34 11.14
CA SER A 447 -26.03 10.94 11.39
C SER A 447 -27.49 10.60 11.07
N SER A 448 -28.42 11.54 11.28
CA SER A 448 -29.84 11.38 10.92
C SER A 448 -30.03 11.45 9.39
N ALA A 449 -29.53 12.51 8.76
CA ALA A 449 -29.66 12.76 7.33
C ALA A 449 -29.14 11.59 6.48
N LEU A 450 -27.99 11.02 6.84
CA LEU A 450 -27.41 9.90 6.08
C LEU A 450 -28.16 8.57 6.30
N ARG A 451 -28.85 8.38 7.43
CA ARG A 451 -29.77 7.24 7.59
C ARG A 451 -31.02 7.39 6.71
N ALA A 452 -31.62 8.59 6.67
CA ALA A 452 -32.78 8.87 5.83
C ALA A 452 -32.47 8.79 4.32
N GLY A 453 -31.28 9.24 3.90
CA GLY A 453 -30.84 9.08 2.51
C GLY A 453 -30.64 7.62 2.10
N VAL A 454 -30.14 6.76 2.99
CA VAL A 454 -29.94 5.33 2.73
C VAL A 454 -31.27 4.55 2.69
N SER A 455 -32.31 4.98 3.40
CA SER A 455 -33.65 4.39 3.24
C SER A 455 -34.29 4.73 1.90
N ASN A 456 -34.13 5.97 1.41
CA ASN A 456 -34.74 6.37 0.13
C ASN A 456 -34.00 5.74 -1.07
N GLY A 457 -32.67 5.66 -1.02
CA GLY A 457 -31.87 5.02 -2.08
C GLY A 457 -32.07 3.50 -2.25
N LYS A 458 -32.84 2.85 -1.35
CA LYS A 458 -33.27 1.44 -1.50
C LYS A 458 -34.61 1.27 -2.22
N ALA A 459 -35.30 2.35 -2.55
CA ALA A 459 -36.53 2.34 -3.34
C ALA A 459 -36.29 2.62 -4.84
N GLU A 460 -35.06 2.98 -5.21
CA GLU A 460 -34.65 3.33 -6.60
C GLU A 460 -33.52 2.42 -7.14
N GLN A 461 -33.36 1.21 -6.58
CA GLN A 461 -32.54 0.11 -7.11
C GLN A 461 -33.39 -1.15 -7.28
#